data_AF-A0A4Y8CDV7-F1
#
_entry.id   AF-A0A4Y8CDV7-F1
#
_cell.length_a   1.000
_cell.length_b   1.000
_cell.length_c   1.000
_cell.angle_alpha   90.00
_cell.angle_beta   90.00
_cell.angle_gamma   90.00
#
_symmetry.space_group_name_H-M   'P 1'
#
loop_
_entity.id
_entity.type
_entity.pdbx_description
1 polymer ?
#
loop_
_entity_poly.entity_id
_entity_poly.type
_entity_poly.pdbx_seq_one_letter_code
_entity_poly.pdbx_strand_id
1 'polypeptide(L)'
;LDYADYIYNLNEKEKAVNIYENTYFNTKNLDLAARAAMSLAKNLLSNEQVNKAIEYINTILKANPEYFGKDIPRSLELAKLFNQKGQFDISASIYEDAFAKMSKLDPSYEETLKDLALVLSHTNRPSDAKKYLDLYMDDYLDGKYLDEIKKASDEVFFALGDNNASFLHQRYTDLMKQYANKDENIANKALDEDVA
;
A
#
# COMPACT_ATOMS: atom_id res chain seq x y z
N LEU A 1 11.68 -19.15 -14.30
CA LEU A 1 11.87 -18.06 -13.32
C LEU A 1 12.06 -18.61 -11.90
N ASP A 2 11.46 -19.75 -11.53
CA ASP A 2 11.65 -20.34 -10.19
C ASP A 2 13.13 -20.68 -9.89
N TYR A 3 13.86 -21.17 -10.91
CA TYR A 3 15.32 -21.36 -10.78
C TYR A 3 16.07 -20.05 -10.48
N ALA A 4 15.67 -18.95 -11.11
CA ALA A 4 16.28 -17.65 -10.84
C ALA A 4 15.96 -17.15 -9.43
N ASP A 5 14.72 -17.32 -8.97
CA ASP A 5 14.33 -17.00 -7.58
C ASP A 5 15.14 -17.84 -6.58
N TYR A 6 15.33 -19.15 -6.86
CA TYR A 6 16.13 -20.05 -6.03
C TYR A 6 17.59 -19.58 -5.89
N ILE A 7 18.29 -19.36 -7.01
CA ILE A 7 19.70 -18.94 -6.96
C ILE A 7 19.87 -17.50 -6.43
N TYR A 8 18.87 -16.63 -6.62
CA TYR A 8 18.85 -15.30 -5.99
C TYR A 8 18.93 -15.41 -4.47
N ASN A 9 18.15 -16.32 -3.89
CA ASN A 9 18.13 -16.58 -2.45
C ASN A 9 19.39 -17.31 -1.93
N LEU A 10 20.14 -17.97 -2.81
CA LEU A 10 21.48 -18.52 -2.52
C LEU A 10 22.61 -17.48 -2.67
N ASN A 11 22.26 -16.20 -2.80
CA ASN A 11 23.20 -15.10 -2.98
C ASN A 11 23.94 -15.09 -4.34
N GLU A 12 23.49 -15.86 -5.33
CA GLU A 12 23.95 -15.76 -6.72
C GLU A 12 23.14 -14.70 -7.49
N LYS A 13 23.03 -13.50 -6.91
CA LYS A 13 22.12 -12.44 -7.36
C LYS A 13 22.36 -11.99 -8.79
N GLU A 14 23.61 -11.85 -9.21
CA GLU A 14 23.96 -11.43 -10.57
C GLU A 14 23.42 -12.40 -11.63
N LYS A 15 23.59 -13.71 -11.41
CA LYS A 15 23.07 -14.74 -12.34
C LYS A 15 21.55 -14.73 -12.39
N ALA A 16 20.88 -14.58 -11.25
CA ALA A 16 19.43 -14.46 -11.20
C ALA A 16 18.94 -13.22 -11.97
N VAL A 17 19.59 -12.07 -11.76
CA VAL A 17 19.26 -10.81 -12.44
C VAL A 17 19.41 -10.96 -13.95
N ASN A 18 20.49 -11.57 -14.45
CA ASN A 18 20.66 -11.85 -15.87
C ASN A 18 19.51 -12.69 -16.46
N ILE A 19 18.99 -13.68 -15.70
CA ILE A 19 17.83 -14.48 -16.14
C ILE A 19 16.56 -13.62 -16.16
N TYR A 20 16.35 -12.76 -15.17
CA TYR A 20 15.21 -11.85 -15.14
C TYR A 20 15.24 -10.87 -16.31
N GLU A 21 16.37 -10.20 -16.55
CA GLU A 21 16.54 -9.27 -17.67
C GLU A 21 16.31 -9.96 -19.01
N ASN A 22 16.95 -11.11 -19.24
CA ASN A 22 16.76 -11.88 -20.47
C ASN A 22 15.30 -12.29 -20.66
N THR A 23 14.61 -12.67 -19.58
CA THR A 23 13.18 -13.01 -19.65
C THR A 23 12.34 -11.78 -19.98
N TYR A 24 12.56 -10.67 -19.28
CA TYR A 24 11.82 -9.42 -19.45
C TYR A 24 11.93 -8.87 -20.89
N PHE A 25 13.14 -8.83 -21.45
CA PHE A 25 13.36 -8.23 -22.77
C PHE A 25 12.98 -9.14 -23.95
N ASN A 26 13.02 -10.47 -23.78
CA ASN A 26 12.87 -11.40 -24.91
C ASN A 26 11.57 -12.20 -24.91
N THR A 27 10.81 -12.22 -23.81
CA THR A 27 9.52 -12.92 -23.78
C THR A 27 8.42 -12.14 -24.49
N LYS A 28 7.51 -12.85 -25.16
CA LYS A 28 6.24 -12.28 -25.65
C LYS A 28 5.08 -12.43 -24.67
N ASN A 29 5.29 -13.18 -23.59
CA ASN A 29 4.27 -13.45 -22.58
C ASN A 29 4.32 -12.35 -21.51
N LEU A 30 3.27 -11.53 -21.45
CA LEU A 30 3.16 -10.40 -20.52
C LEU A 30 3.21 -10.81 -19.05
N ASP A 31 2.75 -12.02 -18.70
CA ASP A 31 2.81 -12.53 -17.33
C ASP A 31 4.25 -12.91 -16.96
N LEU A 32 5.01 -13.51 -17.88
CA LEU A 32 6.44 -13.78 -17.66
C LEU A 32 7.26 -12.49 -17.60
N ALA A 33 6.93 -11.50 -18.43
CA ALA A 33 7.56 -10.20 -18.41
C ALA A 33 7.28 -9.47 -17.09
N ALA A 34 6.02 -9.44 -16.64
CA ALA A 34 5.63 -8.84 -15.36
C ALA A 34 6.32 -9.52 -14.18
N ARG A 35 6.35 -10.86 -14.14
CA ARG A 35 7.07 -11.61 -13.10
C ARG A 35 8.55 -11.24 -13.05
N ALA A 36 9.21 -11.18 -14.19
CA ALA A 36 10.62 -10.80 -14.27
C ALA A 36 10.84 -9.34 -13.83
N ALA A 37 9.99 -8.42 -14.26
CA ALA A 37 10.04 -7.01 -13.88
C ALA A 37 9.84 -6.81 -12.36
N MET A 38 8.93 -7.55 -11.71
CA MET A 38 8.78 -7.51 -10.25
C MET A 38 10.05 -8.00 -9.53
N SER A 39 10.68 -9.06 -10.02
CA SER A 39 11.96 -9.55 -9.46
C SER A 39 13.10 -8.53 -9.64
N LEU A 40 13.15 -7.85 -10.80
CA LEU A 40 14.11 -6.77 -11.06
C LEU A 40 13.87 -5.58 -10.12
N ALA A 41 12.61 -5.15 -9.97
CA ALA A 41 12.22 -4.08 -9.06
C ALA A 41 12.61 -4.41 -7.61
N LYS A 42 12.33 -5.63 -7.13
CA LYS A 42 12.76 -6.09 -5.79
C LYS A 42 14.28 -6.01 -5.60
N ASN A 43 15.04 -6.47 -6.60
CA ASN A 43 16.50 -6.37 -6.55
C ASN A 43 16.98 -4.91 -6.53
N LEU A 44 16.38 -4.04 -7.34
CA LEU A 44 16.72 -2.62 -7.39
C LEU A 44 16.42 -1.92 -6.06
N LEU A 45 15.28 -2.21 -5.42
CA LEU A 45 14.94 -1.70 -4.08
C LEU A 45 15.96 -2.13 -3.03
N SER A 46 16.43 -3.37 -3.07
CA SER A 46 17.48 -3.88 -2.18
C SER A 46 18.84 -3.23 -2.39
N ASN A 47 19.05 -2.59 -3.54
CA ASN A 47 20.27 -1.86 -3.89
C ASN A 47 20.06 -0.33 -3.85
N GLU A 48 19.01 0.14 -3.16
CA GLU A 48 18.66 1.57 -3.03
C GLU A 48 18.39 2.30 -4.36
N GLN A 49 18.14 1.56 -5.45
CA GLN A 49 17.83 2.10 -6.78
C GLN A 49 16.32 2.27 -6.96
N VAL A 50 15.68 3.04 -6.07
CA VAL A 50 14.22 3.18 -5.97
C VAL A 50 13.60 3.67 -7.29
N ASN A 51 14.15 4.71 -7.92
CA ASN A 51 13.58 5.27 -9.16
C ASN A 51 13.52 4.25 -10.30
N LYS A 52 14.55 3.42 -10.46
CA LYS A 52 14.56 2.36 -11.49
C LYS A 52 13.55 1.26 -11.16
N ALA A 53 13.37 0.93 -9.89
CA ALA A 53 12.34 -0.02 -9.47
C ALA A 53 10.95 0.50 -9.85
N ILE A 54 10.69 1.80 -9.65
CA ILE A 54 9.43 2.45 -10.02
C ILE A 54 9.19 2.33 -11.54
N GLU A 55 10.21 2.51 -12.38
CA GLU A 55 10.07 2.37 -13.84
C GLU A 55 9.55 0.98 -14.26
N TYR A 56 10.09 -0.09 -13.67
CA TYR A 56 9.62 -1.45 -13.93
C TYR A 56 8.16 -1.63 -13.51
N ILE A 57 7.78 -1.12 -12.34
CA ILE A 57 6.41 -1.29 -11.83
C ILE A 57 5.40 -0.46 -12.61
N ASN A 58 5.72 0.78 -12.96
CA ASN A 58 4.88 1.60 -13.83
C ASN A 58 4.67 0.95 -15.20
N THR A 59 5.68 0.22 -15.70
CA THR A 59 5.52 -0.55 -16.94
C THR A 59 4.49 -1.68 -16.79
N ILE A 60 4.51 -2.40 -15.66
CA ILE A 60 3.50 -3.44 -15.37
C ILE A 60 2.12 -2.81 -15.19
N LEU A 61 1.98 -1.76 -14.37
CA LEU A 61 0.71 -1.05 -14.15
C LEU A 61 0.06 -0.58 -15.45
N LYS A 62 0.89 -0.17 -16.43
CA LYS A 62 0.40 0.26 -17.74
C LYS A 62 0.05 -0.89 -18.68
N ALA A 63 0.83 -1.96 -18.68
CA ALA A 63 0.76 -3.00 -19.71
C ALA A 63 0.00 -4.28 -19.27
N ASN A 64 0.05 -4.63 -17.99
CA ASN A 64 -0.52 -5.85 -17.43
C ASN A 64 -0.83 -5.71 -15.91
N PRO A 65 -1.65 -4.73 -15.49
CA PRO A 65 -1.93 -4.49 -14.06
C PRO A 65 -2.59 -5.70 -13.37
N GLU A 66 -3.40 -6.48 -14.10
CA GLU A 66 -4.04 -7.68 -13.56
C GLU A 66 -3.04 -8.75 -13.04
N TYR A 67 -1.77 -8.69 -13.46
CA TYR A 67 -0.74 -9.61 -12.98
C TYR A 67 -0.51 -9.50 -11.47
N PHE A 68 -0.70 -8.33 -10.87
CA PHE A 68 -0.52 -8.18 -9.42
C PHE A 68 -1.50 -9.05 -8.62
N GLY A 69 -2.71 -9.25 -9.13
CA GLY A 69 -3.69 -10.17 -8.56
C GLY A 69 -3.51 -11.65 -8.96
N LYS A 70 -2.60 -11.97 -9.88
CA LYS A 70 -2.25 -13.36 -10.24
C LYS A 70 -1.17 -13.94 -9.33
N ASP A 71 -0.19 -13.13 -8.93
CA ASP A 71 0.90 -13.50 -8.00
C ASP A 71 0.83 -12.63 -6.74
N ILE A 72 -0.28 -12.79 -5.99
CA ILE A 72 -0.58 -11.98 -4.80
C ILE A 72 0.59 -11.97 -3.80
N PRO A 73 1.21 -13.09 -3.40
CA PRO A 73 2.30 -13.06 -2.43
C PRO A 73 3.48 -12.17 -2.86
N ARG A 74 3.87 -12.22 -4.14
CA ARG A 74 4.95 -11.38 -4.68
C ARG A 74 4.54 -9.91 -4.74
N SER A 75 3.28 -9.64 -5.10
CA SER A 75 2.74 -8.27 -5.12
C SER A 75 2.73 -7.64 -3.75
N LEU A 76 2.26 -8.36 -2.73
CA LEU A 76 2.23 -7.85 -1.36
C LEU A 76 3.65 -7.63 -0.81
N GLU A 77 4.59 -8.53 -1.08
CA GLU A 77 6.00 -8.31 -0.71
C GLU A 77 6.53 -7.01 -1.32
N LEU A 78 6.30 -6.81 -2.62
CA LEU A 78 6.78 -5.65 -3.33
C LEU A 78 6.11 -4.35 -2.86
N ALA A 79 4.80 -4.37 -2.62
CA ALA A 79 4.06 -3.25 -2.06
C ALA A 79 4.61 -2.84 -0.69
N LYS A 80 4.91 -3.81 0.18
CA LYS A 80 5.58 -3.57 1.48
C LYS A 80 6.94 -2.89 1.30
N LEU A 81 7.76 -3.35 0.35
CA LEU A 81 9.06 -2.75 0.09
C LEU A 81 8.95 -1.30 -0.41
N PHE A 82 8.02 -1.00 -1.31
CA PHE A 82 7.78 0.38 -1.75
C PHE A 82 7.29 1.28 -0.61
N ASN A 83 6.39 0.78 0.24
CA ASN A 83 5.94 1.49 1.43
C ASN A 83 7.11 1.85 2.35
N GLN A 84 8.00 0.89 2.63
CA GLN A 84 9.22 1.11 3.44
C GLN A 84 10.17 2.16 2.84
N LYS A 85 10.10 2.40 1.52
CA LYS A 85 10.86 3.45 0.81
C LYS A 85 10.07 4.76 0.65
N GLY A 86 8.93 4.91 1.34
CA GLY A 86 8.06 6.09 1.27
C GLY A 86 7.37 6.28 -0.08
N GLN A 87 7.33 5.25 -0.93
CA GLN A 87 6.68 5.30 -2.24
C GLN A 87 5.22 4.86 -2.11
N PHE A 88 4.42 5.67 -1.42
CA PHE A 88 3.06 5.32 -1.02
C PHE A 88 2.12 5.12 -2.21
N ASP A 89 2.16 5.98 -3.24
CA ASP A 89 1.27 5.85 -4.41
C ASP A 89 1.52 4.55 -5.19
N ILE A 90 2.79 4.17 -5.37
CA ILE A 90 3.16 2.90 -6.03
C ILE A 90 2.75 1.71 -5.16
N SER A 91 3.02 1.78 -3.86
CA SER A 91 2.63 0.74 -2.91
C SER A 91 1.12 0.53 -2.90
N ALA A 92 0.34 1.61 -2.81
CA ALA A 92 -1.13 1.58 -2.85
C ALA A 92 -1.63 0.92 -4.13
N SER A 93 -1.11 1.33 -5.29
CA SER A 93 -1.53 0.79 -6.58
C SER A 93 -1.32 -0.73 -6.67
N ILE A 94 -0.18 -1.24 -6.20
CA ILE A 94 0.09 -2.68 -6.16
C ILE A 94 -0.86 -3.39 -5.19
N TYR A 95 -1.06 -2.83 -3.99
CA TYR A 95 -1.99 -3.40 -3.01
C TYR A 95 -3.41 -3.46 -3.54
N GLU A 96 -3.90 -2.41 -4.21
CA GLU A 96 -5.25 -2.37 -4.78
C GLU A 96 -5.44 -3.46 -5.83
N ASP A 97 -4.52 -3.59 -6.78
CA ASP A 97 -4.61 -4.60 -7.84
C ASP A 97 -4.52 -6.03 -7.30
N ALA A 98 -3.69 -6.26 -6.27
CA ALA A 98 -3.59 -7.54 -5.59
C ALA A 98 -4.86 -7.86 -4.77
N PHE A 99 -5.29 -6.91 -3.93
CA PHE A 99 -6.43 -7.06 -3.02
C PHE A 99 -7.75 -7.28 -3.78
N ALA A 100 -7.91 -6.65 -4.95
CA ALA A 100 -9.08 -6.84 -5.81
C ALA A 100 -9.31 -8.30 -6.24
N LYS A 101 -8.29 -9.17 -6.16
CA LYS A 101 -8.39 -10.60 -6.47
C LYS A 101 -8.35 -11.50 -5.23
N MET A 102 -8.21 -10.95 -4.03
CA MET A 102 -8.15 -11.72 -2.79
C MET A 102 -9.53 -12.20 -2.36
N SER A 103 -9.58 -13.45 -1.90
CA SER A 103 -10.77 -13.98 -1.22
C SER A 103 -10.81 -13.49 0.22
N LYS A 104 -12.00 -13.14 0.74
CA LYS A 104 -12.19 -12.86 2.17
C LYS A 104 -11.79 -14.04 3.09
N LEU A 105 -11.70 -15.26 2.54
CA LEU A 105 -11.25 -16.45 3.26
C LEU A 105 -9.72 -16.59 3.29
N ASP A 106 -8.99 -15.74 2.57
CA ASP A 106 -7.54 -15.75 2.59
C ASP A 106 -7.03 -15.33 3.98
N PRO A 107 -6.15 -16.11 4.64
CA PRO A 107 -5.63 -15.76 5.96
C PRO A 107 -4.92 -14.41 6.02
N SER A 108 -4.41 -13.91 4.89
CA SER A 108 -3.75 -12.62 4.77
C SER A 108 -4.70 -11.45 4.43
N TYR A 109 -6.00 -11.71 4.26
CA TYR A 109 -6.96 -10.71 3.82
C TYR A 109 -7.05 -9.52 4.79
N GLU A 110 -7.20 -9.78 6.09
CA GLU A 110 -7.29 -8.71 7.10
C GLU A 110 -6.02 -7.86 7.13
N GLU A 111 -4.84 -8.51 7.16
CA GLU A 111 -3.56 -7.80 7.16
C GLU A 111 -3.38 -6.96 5.89
N THR A 112 -3.77 -7.51 4.73
CA THR A 112 -3.65 -6.81 3.44
C THR A 112 -4.61 -5.63 3.35
N LEU A 113 -5.86 -5.80 3.80
CA LEU A 113 -6.82 -4.70 3.86
C LEU A 113 -6.29 -3.58 4.75
N LYS A 114 -5.73 -3.94 5.91
CA LYS A 114 -5.08 -2.99 6.81
C LYS A 114 -3.92 -2.26 6.12
N ASP A 115 -2.98 -2.99 5.54
CA ASP A 115 -1.81 -2.39 4.91
C ASP A 115 -2.20 -1.47 3.75
N LEU A 116 -3.18 -1.87 2.93
CA LEU A 116 -3.72 -1.03 1.86
C LEU A 116 -4.33 0.26 2.42
N ALA A 117 -5.19 0.15 3.44
CA ALA A 117 -5.87 1.31 4.03
C ALA A 117 -4.86 2.32 4.61
N LEU A 118 -3.85 1.84 5.33
CA LEU A 118 -2.81 2.68 5.93
C LEU A 118 -1.86 3.29 4.91
N VAL A 119 -1.51 2.57 3.85
CA VAL A 119 -0.71 3.14 2.77
C VAL A 119 -1.48 4.25 2.07
N LEU A 120 -2.76 4.04 1.78
CA LEU A 120 -3.62 5.04 1.16
C LEU A 120 -3.76 6.31 2.02
N SER A 121 -3.78 6.21 3.37
CA SER A 121 -3.83 7.39 4.23
C SER A 121 -2.59 8.28 4.13
N HIS A 122 -1.48 7.78 3.57
CA HIS A 122 -0.28 8.57 3.28
C HIS A 122 -0.22 9.11 1.85
N THR A 123 -1.24 8.86 1.03
CA THR A 123 -1.33 9.36 -0.36
C THR A 123 -2.20 10.62 -0.44
N ASN A 124 -2.21 11.28 -1.59
CA ASN A 124 -3.15 12.36 -1.88
C ASN A 124 -4.54 11.86 -2.34
N ARG A 125 -4.98 10.70 -1.82
CA ARG A 125 -6.24 10.02 -2.17
C ARG A 125 -7.13 9.79 -0.93
N PRO A 126 -7.53 10.84 -0.21
CA PRO A 126 -8.22 10.69 1.08
C PRO A 126 -9.56 9.96 0.97
N SER A 127 -10.30 10.11 -0.14
CA SER A 127 -11.55 9.36 -0.37
C SER A 127 -11.33 7.86 -0.51
N ASP A 128 -10.24 7.45 -1.16
CA ASP A 128 -9.89 6.03 -1.30
C ASP A 128 -9.42 5.46 0.03
N ALA A 129 -8.58 6.21 0.76
CA ALA A 129 -8.18 5.84 2.11
C ALA A 129 -9.41 5.61 3.00
N LYS A 130 -10.34 6.57 3.02
CA LYS A 130 -11.59 6.47 3.79
C LYS A 130 -12.36 5.19 3.46
N LYS A 131 -12.53 4.89 2.17
CA LYS A 131 -13.24 3.69 1.70
C LYS A 131 -12.68 2.40 2.32
N TYR A 132 -11.35 2.21 2.32
CA TYR A 132 -10.76 0.98 2.85
C TYR A 132 -10.64 0.97 4.38
N LEU A 133 -10.50 2.15 5.00
CA LEU A 133 -10.56 2.29 6.47
C LEU A 133 -11.95 1.92 6.99
N ASP A 134 -13.01 2.46 6.37
CA ASP A 134 -14.40 2.12 6.69
C ASP A 134 -14.65 0.62 6.48
N LEU A 135 -14.20 0.06 5.35
CA LEU A 135 -14.34 -1.37 5.07
C LEU A 135 -13.68 -2.23 6.16
N TYR A 136 -12.52 -1.86 6.66
CA TYR A 136 -11.89 -2.58 7.76
C TYR A 136 -12.72 -2.48 9.04
N MET A 137 -13.17 -1.28 9.42
CA MET A 137 -13.95 -1.06 10.64
C MET A 137 -15.30 -1.79 10.60
N ASP A 138 -15.91 -1.93 9.42
CA ASP A 138 -17.18 -2.65 9.23
C ASP A 138 -17.00 -4.18 9.28
N ASP A 139 -15.97 -4.71 8.61
CA ASP A 139 -15.73 -6.16 8.54
C ASP A 139 -15.06 -6.70 9.82
N TYR A 140 -14.34 -5.87 10.58
CA TYR A 140 -13.51 -6.28 11.73
C TYR A 140 -13.75 -5.43 12.98
N LEU A 141 -14.95 -5.54 13.57
CA LEU A 141 -15.38 -4.78 14.76
C LEU A 141 -14.47 -4.94 16.00
N ASP A 142 -13.83 -6.10 16.15
CA ASP A 142 -12.83 -6.40 17.17
C ASP A 142 -11.49 -6.81 16.53
N GLY A 143 -11.21 -6.24 15.34
CA GLY A 143 -10.03 -6.54 14.53
C GLY A 143 -8.72 -6.26 15.23
N LYS A 144 -7.68 -7.02 14.88
CA LYS A 144 -6.35 -6.92 15.51
C LYS A 144 -5.73 -5.53 15.34
N TYR A 145 -6.09 -4.81 14.28
CA TYR A 145 -5.50 -3.54 13.88
C TYR A 145 -6.47 -2.36 14.04
N LEU A 146 -7.60 -2.56 14.73
CA LEU A 146 -8.68 -1.58 14.78
C LEU A 146 -8.24 -0.20 15.32
N ASP A 147 -7.38 -0.17 16.33
CA ASP A 147 -6.90 1.09 16.91
C ASP A 147 -6.03 1.88 15.92
N GLU A 148 -5.18 1.18 15.15
CA GLU A 148 -4.34 1.79 14.11
C GLU A 148 -5.21 2.34 12.97
N ILE A 149 -6.22 1.57 12.56
CA ILE A 149 -7.19 1.96 11.52
C ILE A 149 -8.03 3.17 11.96
N LYS A 150 -8.51 3.19 13.20
CA LYS A 150 -9.25 4.34 13.75
C LYS A 150 -8.39 5.60 13.74
N LYS A 151 -7.13 5.49 14.17
CA LYS A 151 -6.20 6.61 14.12
C LYS A 151 -6.00 7.13 12.69
N ALA A 152 -5.74 6.25 11.74
CA ALA A 152 -5.60 6.64 10.33
C ALA A 152 -6.89 7.27 9.77
N SER A 153 -8.07 6.76 10.15
CA SER A 153 -9.36 7.36 9.79
C SER A 153 -9.53 8.77 10.33
N ASP A 154 -9.09 9.01 11.56
CA ASP A 154 -9.12 10.34 12.19
C ASP A 154 -8.15 11.30 11.51
N GLU A 155 -6.98 10.83 11.07
CA GLU A 155 -6.02 11.63 10.31
C GLU A 155 -6.53 11.97 8.89
N VAL A 156 -7.14 11.00 8.21
CA VAL A 156 -7.72 11.18 6.86
C VAL A 156 -8.91 12.13 6.89
N PHE A 157 -9.66 12.18 8.00
CA PHE A 157 -10.82 13.06 8.16
C PHE A 157 -10.49 14.53 7.86
N PHE A 158 -9.34 15.01 8.32
CA PHE A 158 -8.89 16.39 8.06
C PHE A 158 -8.73 16.70 6.57
N ALA A 159 -8.41 15.70 5.73
CA ALA A 159 -8.19 15.88 4.30
C ALA A 159 -9.47 15.72 3.46
N LEU A 160 -10.54 15.17 4.02
CA LEU A 160 -11.80 14.96 3.30
C LEU A 160 -12.63 16.25 3.17
N GLY A 161 -12.59 17.11 4.19
CA GLY A 161 -13.46 18.29 4.30
C GLY A 161 -14.95 17.91 4.41
N ASP A 162 -15.74 18.78 5.04
CA ASP A 162 -17.20 18.67 5.07
C ASP A 162 -17.81 20.09 5.01
N ASN A 163 -19.03 20.22 4.51
CA ASN A 163 -19.72 21.51 4.46
C ASN A 163 -20.60 21.76 5.70
N ASN A 164 -20.78 20.76 6.56
CA ASN A 164 -21.56 20.86 7.78
C ASN A 164 -20.69 21.32 8.96
N ALA A 165 -20.65 22.62 9.18
CA ALA A 165 -19.86 23.24 10.25
C ALA A 165 -20.17 22.68 11.65
N SER A 166 -21.44 22.40 11.97
CA SER A 166 -21.80 21.85 13.28
C SER A 166 -21.27 20.43 13.48
N PHE A 167 -21.28 19.62 12.42
CA PHE A 167 -20.69 18.29 12.45
C PHE A 167 -19.16 18.34 12.58
N LEU A 168 -18.50 19.21 11.80
CA LEU A 168 -17.06 19.43 11.88
C LEU A 168 -16.63 19.84 13.29
N HIS A 169 -17.28 20.86 13.88
CA HIS A 169 -16.97 21.34 15.22
C HIS A 169 -17.08 20.24 16.29
N GLN A 170 -18.17 19.47 16.23
CA GLN A 170 -18.35 18.35 17.15
C GLN A 170 -17.24 17.30 16.95
N ARG A 171 -16.91 16.97 15.69
CA ARG A 171 -15.89 15.98 15.40
C ARG A 171 -14.51 16.44 15.86
N TYR A 172 -14.11 17.68 15.60
CA TYR A 172 -12.83 18.22 16.08
C TYR A 172 -12.77 18.28 17.61
N THR A 173 -13.87 18.66 18.27
CA THR A 173 -13.98 18.61 19.74
C THR A 173 -13.76 17.20 20.29
N ASP A 174 -14.34 16.19 19.64
CA ASP A 174 -14.16 14.80 20.05
C ASP A 174 -12.72 14.32 19.83
N LEU A 175 -12.10 14.69 18.71
CA LEU A 175 -10.69 14.39 18.42
C LEU A 175 -9.74 15.04 19.45
N MET A 176 -9.95 16.32 19.78
CA MET A 176 -9.19 17.01 20.83
C MET A 176 -9.25 16.25 22.16
N LYS A 177 -10.44 15.81 22.58
CA LYS A 177 -10.62 15.04 23.83
C LYS A 177 -9.98 13.66 23.75
N GLN A 178 -10.17 12.95 22.63
CA GLN A 178 -9.68 11.59 22.43
C GLN A 178 -8.14 11.54 22.43
N TYR A 179 -7.50 12.54 21.83
CA TYR A 179 -6.07 12.57 21.59
C TYR A 179 -5.26 13.47 22.54
N ALA A 180 -5.89 14.25 23.42
CA ALA A 180 -5.24 15.20 24.34
C ALA A 180 -3.98 14.67 25.05
N ASN A 181 -3.95 13.38 25.42
CA ASN A 181 -2.81 12.74 26.08
C ASN A 181 -2.26 11.52 25.31
N LYS A 182 -2.66 11.36 24.04
CA LYS A 182 -2.29 10.20 23.20
C LYS A 182 -1.49 10.62 21.98
N ASP A 183 -1.90 11.69 21.32
CA ASP A 183 -1.22 12.24 20.15
C ASP A 183 -1.53 13.74 20.02
N GLU A 184 -0.62 14.56 20.54
CA GLU A 184 -0.78 16.02 20.52
C GLU A 184 -0.87 16.58 19.11
N ASN A 185 -0.32 15.92 18.08
CA ASN A 185 -0.40 16.41 16.71
C ASN A 185 -1.84 16.37 16.19
N ILE A 186 -2.57 15.28 16.46
CA ILE A 186 -3.98 15.16 16.06
C ILE A 186 -4.84 16.15 16.85
N ALA A 187 -4.60 16.27 18.16
CA ALA A 187 -5.34 17.20 19.00
C ALA A 187 -5.12 18.67 18.58
N ASN A 188 -3.87 19.06 18.31
CA ASN A 188 -3.54 20.42 17.87
C ASN A 188 -4.09 20.70 16.47
N LYS A 189 -4.00 19.74 15.53
CA LYS A 189 -4.59 19.89 14.20
C LYS A 189 -6.12 20.05 14.26
N ALA A 190 -6.80 19.30 15.13
CA ALA A 190 -8.22 19.48 15.37
C ALA A 190 -8.56 20.86 15.93
N LEU A 191 -7.76 21.38 16.85
CA LEU A 191 -7.93 22.75 17.35
C LEU A 191 -7.76 23.79 16.24
N ASP A 192 -6.70 23.67 15.45
CA ASP A 192 -6.38 24.62 14.37
C ASP A 192 -7.51 24.66 13.31
N GLU A 193 -8.02 23.50 12.89
CA GLU A 193 -9.12 23.39 11.91
C GLU A 193 -10.48 23.84 12.48
N ASP A 194 -10.69 23.76 13.79
CA ASP A 194 -11.94 24.21 14.44
C ASP A 194 -12.05 25.74 14.55
N VAL A 195 -10.91 26.44 14.59
CA VAL A 195 -10.83 27.90 14.74
C VAL A 195 -10.53 28.66 13.44
N ALA A 196 -10.27 27.94 12.34
CA ALA A 196 -10.00 28.49 11.00
C ALA A 196 -11.27 28.99 10.28
#